data_AF-A0A7K2ZR96-F1
#
_entry.id   AF-A0A7K2ZR96-F1
#
_cell.length_a   1.000
_cell.length_b   1.000
_cell.length_c   1.000
_cell.angle_alpha   90.00
_cell.angle_beta   90.00
_cell.angle_gamma   90.00
#
_symmetry.space_group_name_H-M   'P 1'
#
loop_
_entity.id
_entity.type
_entity.pdbx_description
1 polymer ?
#
loop_
_entity_poly.entity_id
_entity_poly.type
_entity_poly.pdbx_seq_one_letter_code
_entity_poly.pdbx_strand_id
1 'polypeptide(L)'
;MSSTTGTRGESVTPANPASDTVDQTTDVTALLERGRALSAPVLRAAVDRLAPPMDTVAAYHFGWIDAEGRPSDGDGGKAVRPA
;
A
#
# COMPACT_ATOMS: atom_id res chain seq x y z
N MET A 1 -0.86 46.00 17.65
CA MET A 1 -1.29 44.65 18.04
C MET A 1 -0.55 43.67 17.15
N SER A 2 0.54 43.09 17.64
CA SER A 2 1.33 42.11 16.88
C SER A 2 1.46 40.85 17.72
N SER A 3 0.69 39.82 17.39
CA SER A 3 0.80 38.50 18.00
C SER A 3 1.53 37.60 17.01
N THR A 4 2.83 37.39 17.26
CA THR A 4 3.64 36.42 16.53
C THR A 4 3.44 35.05 17.17
N THR A 5 2.61 34.18 16.58
CA THR A 5 2.50 32.79 16.98
C THR A 5 3.68 31.98 16.43
N GLY A 6 4.72 31.82 17.24
CA GLY A 6 5.80 30.87 16.99
C GLY A 6 5.47 29.52 17.64
N THR A 7 4.92 28.59 16.86
CA THR A 7 4.90 27.16 17.23
C THR A 7 5.33 26.35 16.02
N ARG A 8 6.63 26.42 15.71
CA ARG A 8 7.25 25.44 14.82
C ARG A 8 7.32 24.14 15.61
N GLY A 9 6.58 23.12 15.17
CA GLY A 9 6.52 21.82 15.84
C GLY A 9 7.91 21.29 16.18
N GLU A 10 8.12 21.01 17.46
CA GLU A 10 9.35 20.42 17.96
C GLU A 10 9.44 18.97 17.47
N SER A 11 10.58 18.61 16.90
CA SER A 11 10.83 17.25 16.43
C SER A 11 10.93 16.33 17.63
N VAL A 12 9.96 15.42 17.80
CA VAL A 12 10.04 14.36 18.79
C VAL A 12 11.11 13.37 18.34
N THR A 13 12.25 13.36 19.03
CA THR A 13 13.30 12.36 18.83
C THR A 13 12.79 11.00 19.35
N PRO A 14 12.58 9.99 18.50
CA PRO A 14 12.26 8.66 19.00
C PRO A 14 13.49 8.11 19.74
N ALA A 15 13.28 7.53 20.91
CA ALA A 15 14.33 7.03 21.80
C ALA A 15 15.04 5.74 21.31
N ASN A 16 15.07 5.48 20.00
CA ASN A 16 15.65 4.25 19.44
C ASN A 16 17.01 4.53 18.78
N PRO A 17 18.10 3.82 19.13
CA PRO A 17 19.40 4.04 18.51
C PRO A 17 19.36 3.60 17.04
N ALA A 18 19.89 4.44 16.16
CA ALA A 18 19.73 4.35 14.69
C ALA A 18 20.24 3.06 14.01
N SER A 19 20.90 2.15 14.72
CA SER A 19 21.48 0.92 14.16
C SER A 19 20.49 -0.22 13.91
N ASP A 20 19.34 -0.27 14.59
CA ASP A 20 18.31 -1.31 14.35
C ASP A 20 17.40 -0.99 13.16
N THR A 21 17.41 0.25 12.68
CA THR A 21 16.42 0.77 11.73
C THR A 21 16.42 0.04 10.38
N VAL A 22 17.59 -0.37 9.88
CA VAL A 22 17.72 -1.03 8.57
C VAL A 22 17.18 -2.46 8.64
N ASP A 23 17.55 -3.22 9.66
CA ASP A 23 17.07 -4.59 9.89
C ASP A 23 15.55 -4.62 10.10
N GLN A 24 15.04 -3.70 10.92
CA GLN A 24 13.59 -3.52 11.12
C GLN A 24 12.86 -3.09 9.84
N THR A 25 13.46 -2.25 8.99
CA THR A 25 12.85 -1.84 7.71
C THR A 25 12.80 -3.00 6.71
N THR A 26 13.85 -3.82 6.66
CA THR A 26 13.88 -5.04 5.87
C THR A 26 12.83 -6.04 6.34
N ASP A 27 12.66 -6.23 7.66
CA ASP A 27 11.61 -7.08 8.23
C ASP A 27 10.20 -6.57 7.89
N VAL A 28 9.95 -5.27 8.05
CA VAL A 28 8.66 -4.66 7.67
C VAL A 28 8.37 -4.85 6.18
N THR A 29 9.36 -4.63 5.31
CA THR A 29 9.17 -4.80 3.87
C THR A 29 8.91 -6.27 3.52
N ALA A 30 9.62 -7.21 4.15
CA ALA A 30 9.41 -8.63 3.96
C ALA A 30 8.01 -9.08 4.43
N LEU A 31 7.52 -8.52 5.54
CA LEU A 31 6.18 -8.79 6.05
C LEU A 31 5.10 -8.30 5.08
N LEU A 32 5.23 -7.06 4.59
CA LEU A 32 4.31 -6.49 3.60
C LEU A 32 4.30 -7.31 2.30
N GLU A 33 5.48 -7.72 1.84
CA GLU A 33 5.59 -8.51 0.61
C GLU A 33 5.03 -9.91 0.77
N ARG A 34 5.22 -10.54 1.94
CA ARG A 34 4.58 -11.82 2.25
C ARG A 34 3.06 -11.70 2.25
N GLY A 35 2.51 -10.65 2.88
CA GLY A 35 1.07 -10.37 2.86
C GLY A 35 0.52 -10.22 1.45
N ARG A 36 1.25 -9.47 0.58
CA ARG A 36 0.90 -9.32 -0.84
C ARG A 36 0.97 -10.65 -1.59
N ALA A 37 2.06 -11.39 -1.47
CA ALA A 37 2.28 -12.66 -2.16
C ALA A 37 1.19 -13.70 -1.84
N LEU A 38 0.71 -13.73 -0.59
CA LEU A 38 -0.35 -14.66 -0.18
C LEU A 38 -1.74 -14.20 -0.61
N SER A 39 -2.01 -12.89 -0.59
CA SER A 39 -3.35 -12.35 -0.80
C SER A 39 -3.67 -12.07 -2.26
N ALA A 40 -2.70 -11.56 -3.04
CA ALA A 40 -2.94 -11.08 -4.39
C ALA A 40 -3.46 -12.16 -5.36
N PRO A 41 -2.94 -13.41 -5.38
CA PRO A 41 -3.45 -14.44 -6.28
C PRO A 41 -4.89 -14.85 -5.96
N VAL A 42 -5.24 -14.95 -4.68
CA VAL A 42 -6.58 -15.32 -4.23
C VAL A 42 -7.58 -14.20 -4.54
N LEU A 43 -7.17 -12.94 -4.32
CA LEU A 43 -7.96 -11.76 -4.67
C LEU A 43 -8.23 -11.72 -6.18
N ARG A 44 -7.19 -11.92 -7.01
CA ARG A 44 -7.32 -11.96 -8.47
C ARG A 44 -8.32 -13.02 -8.91
N ALA A 45 -8.15 -14.25 -8.42
CA ALA A 45 -9.06 -15.35 -8.72
C ALA A 45 -10.51 -15.08 -8.26
N ALA A 46 -10.71 -14.35 -7.17
CA ALA A 46 -12.04 -13.97 -6.69
C ALA A 46 -12.70 -12.92 -7.61
N VAL A 47 -11.94 -11.92 -8.04
CA VAL A 47 -12.40 -10.88 -8.97
C VAL A 47 -12.75 -11.48 -10.34
N ASP A 48 -11.94 -12.41 -10.84
CA ASP A 48 -12.17 -13.07 -12.13
C ASP A 48 -13.48 -13.90 -12.18
N ARG A 49 -14.11 -14.18 -11.02
CA ARG A 49 -15.40 -14.89 -10.94
C ARG A 49 -16.62 -13.95 -10.88
N LEU A 50 -16.41 -12.64 -10.83
CA LEU A 50 -17.52 -11.68 -10.84
C LEU A 50 -18.22 -11.70 -12.21
N ALA A 51 -19.53 -11.49 -12.21
CA ALA A 51 -20.28 -11.40 -13.46
C ALA A 51 -19.90 -10.12 -14.22
N PRO A 52 -19.80 -10.16 -15.57
CA PRO A 52 -19.55 -8.96 -16.34
C PRO A 52 -20.62 -7.87 -16.13
N PRO A 53 -20.24 -6.58 -16.05
CA PRO A 53 -18.88 -6.03 -16.17
C PRO A 53 -18.17 -5.82 -14.81
N MET A 54 -18.64 -6.44 -13.72
CA MET A 54 -18.09 -6.18 -12.39
C MET A 54 -16.63 -6.63 -12.25
N ASP A 55 -16.23 -7.66 -12.99
CA ASP A 55 -14.85 -8.13 -13.13
C ASP A 55 -13.92 -7.04 -13.69
N THR A 56 -14.33 -6.40 -14.79
CA THR A 56 -13.55 -5.35 -15.47
C THR A 56 -13.52 -4.05 -14.66
N VAL A 57 -14.65 -3.65 -14.06
CA VAL A 57 -14.69 -2.48 -13.16
C VAL A 57 -13.79 -2.70 -11.95
N ALA A 58 -13.84 -3.89 -11.33
CA ALA A 58 -12.95 -4.22 -10.21
C ALA A 58 -11.48 -4.24 -10.65
N ALA A 59 -11.16 -4.84 -11.80
CA ALA A 59 -9.80 -4.87 -12.33
C ALA A 59 -9.24 -3.46 -12.59
N TYR A 60 -10.05 -2.54 -13.11
CA TYR A 60 -9.69 -1.13 -13.27
C TYR A 60 -9.40 -0.47 -11.91
N HIS A 61 -10.25 -0.67 -10.91
CA HIS A 61 -10.04 -0.12 -9.56
C HIS A 61 -8.80 -0.68 -8.87
N PHE A 62 -8.43 -1.93 -9.15
CA PHE A 62 -7.17 -2.51 -8.68
C PHE A 62 -5.96 -2.10 -9.50
N GLY A 63 -6.14 -1.30 -10.56
CA GLY A 63 -5.05 -0.84 -11.43
C GLY A 63 -4.50 -1.92 -12.36
N TRP A 64 -5.20 -3.05 -12.51
CA TRP A 64 -4.76 -4.16 -13.38
C TRP A 64 -5.04 -3.88 -14.86
N ILE A 65 -5.99 -3.00 -15.15
CA ILE A 65 -6.28 -2.52 -16.49
C ILE A 65 -6.49 -1.00 -16.50
N ASP A 66 -6.22 -0.36 -17.64
CA ASP A 66 -6.51 1.05 -17.89
C ASP A 66 -7.98 1.29 -18.27
N ALA A 67 -8.32 2.55 -18.57
CA ALA A 67 -9.69 2.96 -18.93
C ALA A 67 -10.20 2.34 -20.25
N GLU A 68 -9.29 1.88 -21.12
CA GLU A 68 -9.62 1.17 -22.35
C GLU A 68 -9.53 -0.35 -22.19
N GLY A 69 -9.31 -0.85 -20.98
CA GLY A 69 -9.23 -2.27 -20.66
C GLY A 69 -7.92 -2.95 -21.01
N ARG A 70 -6.84 -2.20 -21.29
CA ARG A 70 -5.51 -2.77 -21.55
C ARG A 70 -4.79 -3.04 -20.22
N PRO A 71 -3.94 -4.08 -20.14
CA PRO A 71 -3.16 -4.36 -18.94
C PRO A 71 -2.37 -3.14 -18.46
N SER A 72 -2.30 -2.94 -17.15
CA SER A 72 -1.55 -1.87 -16.51
C SER A 72 -0.74 -2.40 -15.33
N ASP A 73 0.43 -1.81 -15.09
CA ASP A 73 1.33 -2.11 -13.97
C ASP A 73 0.93 -1.34 -12.69
N GLY A 74 -0.38 -1.08 -12.50
CA GLY A 74 -0.86 -0.41 -11.30
C GLY A 74 -0.62 -1.26 -10.05
N ASP A 75 0.01 -0.64 -9.04
CA ASP A 75 0.32 -1.34 -7.79
C ASP A 75 -0.92 -1.60 -6.93
N GLY A 76 -1.01 -2.80 -6.34
CA GLY A 76 -2.08 -3.27 -5.45
C GLY A 76 -2.14 -2.61 -4.06
N GLY A 77 -1.79 -1.32 -3.96
CA GLY A 77 -1.80 -0.55 -2.72
C GLY A 77 -0.69 -0.95 -1.71
N LYS A 78 -0.82 -0.47 -0.47
CA LYS A 78 0.26 -0.54 0.54
C LYS A 78 0.47 -1.90 1.21
N ALA A 79 -0.42 -2.88 1.01
CA ALA A 79 -0.39 -4.21 1.64
C ALA A 79 -0.35 -4.25 3.19
N VAL A 80 -0.68 -3.15 3.90
CA VAL A 80 -0.62 -3.11 5.38
C VAL A 80 -1.64 -4.04 6.05
N ARG A 81 -2.84 -4.17 5.49
CA ARG A 81 -3.90 -5.03 6.06
C ARG A 81 -3.66 -6.54 5.92
N PRO A 82 -3.14 -7.04 4.78
CA PRO A 82 -2.85 -8.47 4.64
C PRO A 82 -1.51 -8.93 5.25
N ALA A 83 -0.68 -8.01 5.75
CA ALA A 83 0.64 -8.28 6.32
C ALA A 83 0.57 -8.69 7.80
#